data_AF-A0A9J5WNI0-F1
#
_entry.id   AF-A0A9J5WNI0-F1
#
_cell.length_a   1.000
_cell.length_b   1.000
_cell.length_c   1.000
_cell.angle_alpha   90.00
_cell.angle_beta   90.00
_cell.angle_gamma   90.00
#
_symmetry.space_group_name_H-M   'P 1'
#
loop_
_entity.id
_entity.type
_entity.pdbx_description
1 polymer ?
#
loop_
_entity_poly.entity_id
_entity_poly.type
_entity_poly.pdbx_seq_one_letter_code
_entity_poly.pdbx_strand_id
1 'polypeptide(L)'
;MADSSSSSSTTASSWSSMLSGKSDVEIEELLDRMLTRLALCDDSKLQDLLTKLLPLSIASLSSPAPLVRNKVLEILSHVNKRVKHQNDIGLPLSDLWQLYMESNASSMVRNFCIMYVEMAVDRTRKEDKENMAPNFLANISKLPLQHQDILLRVITKVIGECHSVKISDEIAAKYRRSGDLPDHKIFLEFCLHMVLYQPTSQSGACPAGLSIAQCDRVTGKRQLTNDYLRNVKLGILNIVQAMELSTELVYPLYVAASADCQESIVKRGEELHKKNASGVNLEDANL
;
A
#
# COMPACT_ATOMS: atom_id res chain seq x y z
N MET A 1 -30.07 33.37 -10.97
CA MET A 1 -29.44 32.17 -11.56
C MET A 1 -28.06 32.12 -10.94
N ALA A 2 -27.88 31.47 -9.79
CA ALA A 2 -27.59 30.02 -9.64
C ALA A 2 -26.34 29.67 -10.48
N ASP A 3 -25.18 29.34 -9.91
CA ASP A 3 -24.98 28.26 -8.97
C ASP A 3 -23.90 28.54 -7.90
N SER A 4 -24.26 28.27 -6.64
CA SER A 4 -23.31 28.09 -5.55
C SER A 4 -22.98 26.61 -5.47
N SER A 5 -21.80 26.22 -5.96
CA SER A 5 -21.26 24.88 -5.82
C SER A 5 -20.83 24.66 -4.36
N SER A 6 -21.74 24.06 -3.59
CA SER A 6 -21.45 23.51 -2.27
C SER A 6 -20.45 22.38 -2.40
N SER A 7 -19.20 22.63 -2.05
CA SER A 7 -18.23 21.58 -1.75
C SER A 7 -18.70 20.83 -0.51
N SER A 8 -19.18 19.61 -0.70
CA SER A 8 -19.48 18.69 0.37
C SER A 8 -18.16 18.28 1.05
N SER A 9 -17.73 19.04 2.04
CA SER A 9 -16.73 18.60 3.01
C SER A 9 -17.36 17.49 3.85
N THR A 10 -17.13 16.23 3.47
CA THR A 10 -17.46 15.08 4.31
C THR A 10 -16.63 15.22 5.59
N THR A 11 -17.27 15.64 6.68
CA THR A 11 -16.66 15.67 8.01
C THR A 11 -16.17 14.27 8.33
N ALA A 12 -14.85 14.07 8.35
CA ALA A 12 -14.23 12.78 8.60
C ALA A 12 -14.57 12.33 10.03
N SER A 13 -15.46 11.35 10.18
CA SER A 13 -15.76 10.77 11.47
C SER A 13 -14.57 9.94 11.93
N SER A 14 -13.85 10.38 12.98
CA SER A 14 -12.84 9.53 13.60
C SER A 14 -13.56 8.34 14.26
N TRP A 15 -13.31 7.13 13.79
CA TRP A 15 -13.92 5.90 14.34
C TRP A 15 -13.60 5.73 15.83
N SER A 16 -12.41 6.17 16.24
CA SER A 16 -11.98 6.24 17.64
C SER A 16 -12.83 7.22 18.47
N SER A 17 -13.24 8.34 17.88
CA SER A 17 -14.15 9.29 18.56
C SER A 17 -15.54 8.69 18.83
N MET A 18 -16.03 7.80 17.95
CA MET A 18 -17.31 7.10 18.17
C MET A 18 -17.26 6.14 19.35
N LEU A 19 -16.07 5.68 19.74
CA LEU A 19 -15.88 4.76 20.87
C LEU A 19 -15.47 5.51 22.15
N SER A 20 -15.08 6.78 22.03
CA SER A 20 -14.68 7.61 23.17
C SER A 20 -15.81 7.74 24.19
N GLY A 21 -15.49 7.52 25.46
CA GLY A 21 -16.44 7.61 26.57
C GLY A 21 -17.37 6.40 26.74
N LYS A 22 -17.30 5.38 25.88
CA LYS A 22 -18.03 4.12 26.08
C LYS A 22 -17.25 3.18 27.00
N SER A 23 -17.98 2.49 27.87
CA SER A 23 -17.45 1.38 28.67
C SER A 23 -17.17 0.15 27.80
N ASP A 24 -16.31 -0.75 28.26
CA ASP A 24 -16.00 -1.98 27.53
C ASP A 24 -17.23 -2.86 27.29
N VAL A 25 -18.20 -2.85 28.23
CA VAL A 25 -19.48 -3.57 28.09
C VAL A 25 -20.33 -2.97 26.96
N GLU A 26 -20.43 -1.64 26.88
CA GLU A 26 -21.18 -0.99 25.80
C GLU A 26 -20.52 -1.22 24.42
N ILE A 27 -19.19 -1.28 24.38
CA ILE A 27 -18.46 -1.62 23.15
C ILE A 27 -18.72 -3.07 22.76
N GLU A 28 -18.69 -4.00 23.71
CA GLU A 28 -19.01 -5.41 23.46
C GLU A 28 -20.44 -5.58 22.94
N GLU A 29 -21.45 -4.98 23.59
CA GLU A 29 -22.85 -5.03 23.15
C GLU A 29 -23.06 -4.39 21.76
N LEU A 30 -22.28 -3.36 21.44
CA LEU A 30 -22.27 -2.78 20.08
C LEU A 30 -21.72 -3.80 19.08
N LEU A 31 -20.58 -4.43 19.37
CA LEU A 31 -19.96 -5.42 18.50
C LEU A 31 -20.84 -6.66 18.32
N ASP A 32 -21.51 -7.15 19.36
CA ASP A 32 -22.46 -8.26 19.25
C ASP A 32 -23.62 -7.93 18.30
N ARG A 33 -24.19 -6.73 18.41
CA ARG A 33 -25.20 -6.26 17.45
C ARG A 33 -24.66 -6.21 16.02
N MET A 34 -23.40 -5.80 15.84
CA MET A 34 -22.76 -5.81 14.52
C MET A 34 -22.52 -7.22 13.98
N LEU A 35 -22.14 -8.16 14.85
CA LEU A 35 -21.93 -9.56 14.49
C LEU A 35 -23.25 -10.21 14.07
N THR A 36 -24.35 -9.98 14.80
CA THR A 36 -25.69 -10.44 14.39
C THR A 36 -26.08 -9.85 13.04
N ARG A 37 -25.84 -8.56 12.81
CA ARG A 37 -26.10 -7.92 11.51
C ARG A 37 -25.26 -8.53 10.40
N LEU A 38 -23.99 -8.86 10.66
CA LEU A 38 -23.12 -9.53 9.70
C LEU A 38 -23.62 -10.94 9.37
N ALA A 39 -24.13 -11.68 10.36
CA ALA A 39 -24.67 -13.02 10.15
C ALA A 39 -25.96 -13.02 9.31
N LEU A 40 -26.81 -11.99 9.47
CA LEU A 40 -28.08 -11.84 8.76
C LEU A 40 -27.97 -11.06 7.43
N CYS A 41 -26.79 -10.52 7.10
CA CYS A 41 -26.61 -9.69 5.92
C CYS A 41 -26.46 -10.53 4.66
N ASP A 42 -27.29 -10.27 3.64
CA ASP A 42 -27.12 -10.82 2.30
C ASP A 42 -25.81 -10.33 1.64
N ASP A 43 -25.27 -11.11 0.70
CA ASP A 43 -24.03 -10.76 0.00
C ASP A 43 -24.15 -9.43 -0.78
N SER A 44 -25.32 -9.14 -1.35
CA SER A 44 -25.58 -7.90 -2.11
C SER A 44 -25.48 -6.62 -1.27
N LYS A 45 -25.60 -6.73 0.07
CA LYS A 45 -25.50 -5.61 1.02
C LYS A 45 -24.23 -5.67 1.86
N LEU A 46 -23.40 -6.69 1.65
CA LEU A 46 -22.22 -6.93 2.47
C LEU A 46 -21.23 -5.78 2.36
N GLN A 47 -20.95 -5.28 1.14
CA GLN A 47 -20.05 -4.16 0.94
C GLN A 47 -20.48 -2.94 1.77
N ASP A 48 -21.75 -2.54 1.69
CA ASP A 48 -22.30 -1.41 2.44
C ASP A 48 -22.18 -1.61 3.95
N LEU A 49 -22.45 -2.82 4.45
CA LEU A 49 -22.26 -3.13 5.87
C LEU A 49 -20.78 -3.01 6.27
N LEU A 50 -19.86 -3.51 5.46
CA LEU A 50 -18.42 -3.50 5.74
C LEU A 50 -17.85 -2.08 5.82
N THR A 51 -18.43 -1.10 5.11
CA THR A 51 -17.97 0.30 5.18
C THR A 51 -17.94 0.84 6.61
N LYS A 52 -18.90 0.45 7.45
CA LYS A 52 -18.99 0.86 8.85
C LYS A 52 -18.47 -0.20 9.81
N LEU A 53 -18.74 -1.47 9.51
CA LEU A 53 -18.42 -2.57 10.40
C LEU A 53 -16.92 -2.77 10.54
N LEU A 54 -16.17 -2.70 9.44
CA LEU A 54 -14.76 -3.04 9.47
C LEU A 54 -13.93 -1.99 10.22
N PRO A 55 -14.03 -0.67 9.92
CA PRO A 55 -13.28 0.35 10.65
C PRO A 55 -13.66 0.40 12.12
N LEU A 56 -14.96 0.32 12.45
CA LEU A 56 -15.43 0.32 13.83
C LEU A 56 -14.91 -0.89 14.62
N SER A 57 -14.97 -2.10 14.05
CA SER A 57 -14.45 -3.31 14.70
C SER A 57 -12.96 -3.20 14.97
N ILE A 58 -12.18 -2.70 14.00
CA ILE A 58 -10.73 -2.55 14.18
C ILE A 58 -10.44 -1.46 15.22
N ALA A 59 -11.14 -0.32 15.21
CA ALA A 59 -10.96 0.74 16.19
C ALA A 59 -11.20 0.25 17.64
N SER A 60 -12.15 -0.65 17.84
CA SER A 60 -12.45 -1.28 19.13
C SER A 60 -11.29 -2.10 19.71
N LEU A 61 -10.28 -2.49 18.92
CA LEU A 61 -9.05 -3.13 19.41
C LEU A 61 -8.15 -2.19 20.23
N SER A 62 -8.54 -0.92 20.37
CA SER A 62 -7.93 0.00 21.34
C SER A 62 -8.32 -0.33 22.78
N SER A 63 -9.47 -1.00 23.00
CA SER A 63 -9.84 -1.49 24.33
C SER A 63 -8.93 -2.65 24.76
N PRO A 64 -8.44 -2.65 26.02
CA PRO A 64 -7.65 -3.76 26.54
C PRO A 64 -8.52 -4.96 26.96
N ALA A 65 -9.85 -4.83 26.98
CA ALA A 65 -10.76 -5.87 27.49
C ALA A 65 -10.71 -7.14 26.62
N PRO A 66 -10.44 -8.33 27.20
CA PRO A 66 -10.41 -9.57 26.44
C PRO A 66 -11.71 -9.90 25.72
N LEU A 67 -12.86 -9.56 26.32
CA LEU A 67 -14.18 -9.79 25.72
C LEU A 67 -14.34 -9.01 24.41
N VAL A 68 -14.06 -7.70 24.43
CA VAL A 68 -14.06 -6.83 23.25
C VAL A 68 -13.11 -7.37 22.19
N ARG A 69 -11.87 -7.69 22.57
CA ARG A 69 -10.86 -8.22 21.63
C ARG A 69 -11.31 -9.52 20.97
N ASN A 70 -11.81 -10.48 21.75
CA ASN A 70 -12.28 -11.76 21.24
C ASN A 70 -13.44 -11.57 20.26
N LYS A 71 -14.36 -10.66 20.58
CA LYS A 71 -15.49 -10.33 19.72
C LYS A 71 -15.05 -9.70 18.40
N VAL A 72 -14.09 -8.77 18.42
CA VAL A 72 -13.53 -8.22 17.19
C VAL A 72 -12.90 -9.31 16.34
N LEU A 73 -12.08 -10.19 16.93
CA LEU A 73 -11.42 -11.27 16.19
C LEU A 73 -12.42 -12.25 15.57
N GLU A 74 -13.52 -12.53 16.27
CA GLU A 74 -14.65 -13.30 15.74
C GLU A 74 -15.26 -12.60 14.50
N ILE A 75 -15.61 -11.32 14.62
CA ILE A 75 -16.14 -10.51 13.51
C ILE A 75 -15.19 -10.54 12.30
N LEU A 76 -13.91 -10.23 12.51
CA LEU A 76 -12.91 -10.17 11.43
C LEU A 76 -12.72 -11.55 10.75
N SER A 77 -12.81 -12.64 11.51
CA SER A 77 -12.81 -14.00 10.97
C SER A 77 -14.01 -14.25 10.05
N HIS A 78 -15.22 -13.84 10.44
CA HIS A 78 -16.42 -13.94 9.61
C HIS A 78 -16.31 -13.06 8.35
N VAL A 79 -15.82 -11.83 8.48
CA VAL A 79 -15.57 -10.95 7.32
C VAL A 79 -14.63 -11.65 6.34
N ASN A 80 -13.47 -12.14 6.82
CA ASN A 80 -12.48 -12.80 5.98
C ASN A 80 -13.04 -14.01 5.25
N LYS A 81 -13.86 -14.83 5.91
CA LYS A 81 -14.50 -15.99 5.27
C LYS A 81 -15.42 -15.57 4.12
N ARG A 82 -16.22 -14.52 4.29
CA ARG A 82 -17.18 -14.06 3.28
C ARG A 82 -16.47 -13.43 2.07
N VAL A 83 -15.47 -12.57 2.31
CA VAL A 83 -14.77 -11.85 1.23
C VAL A 83 -13.68 -12.67 0.52
N LYS A 84 -13.30 -13.85 1.05
CA LYS A 84 -12.17 -14.66 0.55
C LYS A 84 -12.28 -15.02 -0.94
N HIS A 85 -13.49 -15.30 -1.41
CA HIS A 85 -13.75 -15.74 -2.78
C HIS A 85 -14.63 -14.76 -3.58
N GLN A 86 -14.90 -13.57 -3.01
CA GLN A 86 -15.75 -12.52 -3.58
C GLN A 86 -14.91 -11.24 -3.73
N ASN A 87 -14.07 -11.21 -4.78
CA ASN A 87 -13.13 -10.10 -5.02
C ASN A 87 -13.81 -8.81 -5.51
N ASP A 88 -15.08 -8.90 -5.90
CA ASP A 88 -15.95 -7.80 -6.27
C ASP A 88 -16.39 -6.96 -5.06
N ILE A 89 -16.36 -7.54 -3.85
CA ILE A 89 -16.75 -6.85 -2.63
C ILE A 89 -15.63 -5.92 -2.17
N GLY A 90 -15.83 -4.62 -2.38
CA GLY A 90 -14.94 -3.57 -1.92
C GLY A 90 -14.83 -3.53 -0.40
N LEU A 91 -13.67 -3.06 0.07
CA LEU A 91 -13.43 -2.75 1.47
C LEU A 91 -13.20 -1.24 1.63
N PRO A 92 -13.49 -0.64 2.79
CA PRO A 92 -13.38 0.79 3.00
C PRO A 92 -11.92 1.26 3.12
N LEU A 93 -11.23 1.33 1.98
CA LEU A 93 -9.78 1.64 1.90
C LEU A 93 -9.43 2.98 2.58
N SER A 94 -10.20 4.03 2.30
CA SER A 94 -9.95 5.37 2.84
C SER A 94 -10.08 5.40 4.37
N ASP A 95 -11.14 4.81 4.92
CA ASP A 95 -11.38 4.75 6.37
C ASP A 95 -10.32 3.91 7.09
N LEU A 96 -9.91 2.78 6.49
CA LEU A 96 -8.85 1.92 7.02
C LEU A 96 -7.50 2.63 7.06
N TRP A 97 -7.17 3.37 6.00
CA TRP A 97 -5.94 4.16 5.95
C TRP A 97 -5.97 5.31 6.95
N GLN A 98 -7.10 6.01 7.08
CA GLN A 98 -7.27 7.07 8.07
C GLN A 98 -7.08 6.52 9.49
N LEU A 99 -7.72 5.39 9.81
CA LEU A 99 -7.59 4.73 11.12
C LEU A 99 -6.15 4.29 11.40
N TYR A 100 -5.44 3.79 10.38
CA TYR A 100 -4.02 3.44 10.49
C TYR A 100 -3.12 4.67 10.81
N MET A 101 -3.49 5.85 10.29
CA MET A 101 -2.74 7.10 10.43
C MET A 101 -3.04 7.86 11.73
N GLU A 102 -4.10 7.51 12.46
CA GLU A 102 -4.44 8.18 13.73
C GLU A 102 -3.27 8.11 14.72
N SER A 103 -2.91 9.24 15.34
CA SER A 103 -1.74 9.36 16.22
C SER A 103 -1.84 8.48 17.47
N ASN A 104 -3.05 8.24 17.95
CA ASN A 104 -3.37 7.42 19.12
C ASN A 104 -3.71 5.96 18.78
N ALA A 105 -3.63 5.54 17.51
CA ALA A 105 -3.92 4.16 17.12
C ALA A 105 -2.93 3.18 17.77
N SER A 106 -3.46 2.19 18.49
CA SER A 106 -2.66 1.14 19.13
C SER A 106 -1.93 0.28 18.07
N SER A 107 -0.88 -0.43 18.49
CA SER A 107 -0.17 -1.36 17.60
C SER A 107 -1.10 -2.43 17.02
N MET A 108 -2.06 -2.93 17.82
CA MET A 108 -3.03 -3.91 17.36
C MET A 108 -3.95 -3.34 16.29
N VAL A 109 -4.46 -2.12 16.47
CA VAL A 109 -5.26 -1.40 15.47
C VAL A 109 -4.46 -1.26 14.16
N ARG A 110 -3.21 -0.79 14.24
CA ARG A 110 -2.34 -0.60 13.07
C ARG A 110 -2.07 -1.91 12.33
N ASN A 111 -1.80 -3.00 13.04
CA ASN A 111 -1.52 -4.32 12.46
C ASN A 111 -2.73 -4.87 11.68
N PHE A 112 -3.96 -4.66 12.19
CA PHE A 112 -5.16 -5.07 11.47
C PHE A 112 -5.47 -4.11 10.32
N CYS A 113 -5.35 -2.80 10.51
CA CYS A 113 -5.58 -1.84 9.43
C CYS A 113 -4.67 -2.12 8.23
N ILE A 114 -3.36 -2.33 8.43
CA ILE A 114 -2.45 -2.55 7.30
C ILE A 114 -2.78 -3.82 6.50
N MET A 115 -3.18 -4.90 7.18
CA MET A 115 -3.61 -6.13 6.54
C MET A 115 -4.86 -5.90 5.68
N TYR A 116 -5.85 -5.16 6.20
CA TYR A 116 -7.06 -4.84 5.45
C TYR A 116 -6.83 -3.79 4.37
N VAL A 117 -5.86 -2.88 4.51
CA VAL A 117 -5.43 -1.94 3.46
C VAL A 117 -4.84 -2.72 2.28
N GLU A 118 -3.92 -3.66 2.52
CA GLU A 118 -3.37 -4.53 1.45
C GLU A 118 -4.50 -5.25 0.71
N MET A 119 -5.45 -5.84 1.45
CA MET A 119 -6.57 -6.57 0.87
C MET A 119 -7.56 -5.66 0.14
N ALA A 120 -7.78 -4.43 0.62
CA ALA A 120 -8.71 -3.46 0.03
C ALA A 120 -8.20 -2.93 -1.32
N VAL A 121 -6.90 -2.67 -1.46
CA VAL A 121 -6.29 -2.20 -2.72
C VAL A 121 -6.51 -3.21 -3.85
N ASP A 122 -6.43 -4.52 -3.54
CA ASP A 122 -6.66 -5.60 -4.50
C ASP A 122 -8.10 -5.62 -5.05
N ARG A 123 -9.06 -5.03 -4.32
CA ARG A 123 -10.49 -4.96 -4.67
C ARG A 123 -10.97 -3.57 -5.10
N THR A 124 -10.05 -2.62 -5.17
CA THR A 124 -10.35 -1.22 -5.50
C THR A 124 -10.21 -1.00 -7.01
N ARG A 125 -11.01 -0.09 -7.57
CA ARG A 125 -10.92 0.28 -9.00
C ARG A 125 -9.57 0.91 -9.30
N LYS A 126 -9.15 0.81 -10.57
CA LYS A 126 -7.85 1.31 -11.05
C LYS A 126 -7.62 2.78 -10.70
N GLU A 127 -8.59 3.63 -11.00
CA GLU A 127 -8.54 5.08 -10.75
C GLU A 127 -8.41 5.40 -9.26
N ASP A 128 -9.12 4.67 -8.40
CA ASP A 128 -9.11 4.91 -6.96
C ASP A 128 -7.75 4.48 -6.35
N LYS A 129 -7.17 3.35 -6.80
CA LYS A 129 -5.88 2.87 -6.29
C LYS A 129 -4.69 3.72 -6.76
N GLU A 130 -4.67 4.20 -8.01
CA GLU A 130 -3.60 5.09 -8.50
C GLU A 130 -3.57 6.42 -7.74
N ASN A 131 -4.74 6.94 -7.36
CA ASN A 131 -4.85 8.16 -6.59
C ASN A 131 -4.39 8.00 -5.13
N MET A 132 -4.46 6.77 -4.60
CA MET A 132 -4.12 6.46 -3.22
C MET A 132 -2.65 6.08 -3.01
N ALA A 133 -2.02 5.41 -3.98
CA ALA A 133 -0.65 4.92 -3.84
C ALA A 133 0.40 5.99 -3.44
N PRO A 134 0.37 7.24 -3.98
CA PRO A 134 1.25 8.31 -3.50
C PRO A 134 1.07 8.65 -2.01
N ASN A 135 -0.13 8.45 -1.46
CA ASN A 135 -0.41 8.78 -0.05
C ASN A 135 0.23 7.78 0.91
N PHE A 136 0.38 6.51 0.48
CA PHE A 136 1.06 5.48 1.27
C PHE A 136 2.57 5.71 1.39
N LEU A 137 3.16 6.42 0.42
CA LEU A 137 4.58 6.76 0.43
C LEU A 137 4.89 7.84 1.49
N ALA A 138 3.94 8.73 1.78
CA ALA A 138 4.16 9.80 2.74
C ALA A 138 4.34 9.25 4.16
N ASN A 139 5.42 9.67 4.82
CA ASN A 139 5.82 9.23 6.16
C ASN A 139 6.18 7.75 6.28
N ILE A 140 6.49 7.05 5.18
CA ILE A 140 6.85 5.64 5.23
C ILE A 140 8.06 5.38 6.15
N SER A 141 9.00 6.31 6.21
CA SER A 141 10.18 6.28 7.09
C SER A 141 9.85 6.22 8.58
N LYS A 142 8.65 6.65 8.98
CA LYS A 142 8.19 6.68 10.38
C LYS A 142 7.45 5.41 10.79
N LEU A 143 7.20 4.50 9.85
CA LEU A 143 6.43 3.29 10.09
C LEU A 143 7.34 2.14 10.56
N PRO A 144 6.81 1.16 11.30
CA PRO A 144 7.55 -0.07 11.59
C PRO A 144 7.99 -0.77 10.28
N LEU A 145 9.19 -1.35 10.24
CA LEU A 145 9.77 -1.98 9.04
C LEU A 145 8.81 -2.95 8.34
N GLN A 146 8.13 -3.80 9.11
CA GLN A 146 7.14 -4.73 8.55
C GLN A 146 6.02 -4.02 7.78
N HIS A 147 5.55 -2.88 8.28
CA HIS A 147 4.50 -2.10 7.62
C HIS A 147 5.04 -1.34 6.40
N GLN A 148 6.29 -0.85 6.46
CA GLN A 148 6.96 -0.27 5.29
C GLN A 148 6.97 -1.28 4.15
N ASP A 149 7.41 -2.51 4.41
CA ASP A 149 7.52 -3.55 3.38
C ASP A 149 6.16 -3.95 2.80
N ILE A 150 5.10 -4.00 3.62
CA ILE A 150 3.73 -4.25 3.12
C ILE A 150 3.29 -3.10 2.22
N LEU A 151 3.45 -1.85 2.66
CA LEU A 151 3.04 -0.69 1.86
C LEU A 151 3.86 -0.57 0.58
N LEU A 152 5.17 -0.79 0.61
CA LEU A 152 6.02 -0.75 -0.57
C LEU A 152 5.60 -1.79 -1.61
N ARG A 153 5.26 -3.02 -1.19
CA ARG A 153 4.67 -4.03 -2.10
C ARG A 153 3.31 -3.60 -2.66
N VAL A 154 2.47 -2.97 -1.85
CA VAL A 154 1.18 -2.42 -2.31
C VAL A 154 1.40 -1.30 -3.33
N ILE A 155 2.30 -0.36 -3.05
CA ILE A 155 2.65 0.76 -3.93
C ILE A 155 3.20 0.23 -5.26
N THR A 156 4.19 -0.67 -5.25
CA THR A 156 4.79 -1.19 -6.49
C THR A 156 3.81 -2.03 -7.29
N LYS A 157 2.90 -2.76 -6.62
CA LYS A 157 1.79 -3.44 -7.30
C LYS A 157 0.90 -2.46 -8.06
N VAL A 158 0.45 -1.38 -7.42
CA VAL A 158 -0.37 -0.34 -8.07
C VAL A 158 0.40 0.29 -9.24
N ILE A 159 1.69 0.57 -9.05
CA ILE A 159 2.57 1.09 -10.10
C ILE A 159 2.62 0.15 -11.31
N GLY A 160 2.76 -1.16 -11.10
CA GLY A 160 2.75 -2.13 -12.18
C GLY A 160 1.41 -2.22 -12.92
N GLU A 161 0.30 -2.21 -12.18
CA GLU A 161 -1.06 -2.27 -12.75
C GLU A 161 -1.44 -0.98 -13.51
N CYS A 162 -0.94 0.17 -13.06
CA CYS A 162 -1.44 1.48 -13.52
C CYS A 162 -0.47 2.23 -14.42
N HIS A 163 0.84 2.07 -14.23
CA HIS A 163 1.85 3.00 -14.76
C HIS A 163 2.97 2.34 -15.57
N SER A 164 2.84 1.05 -15.91
CA SER A 164 3.82 0.31 -16.71
C SER A 164 4.05 0.89 -18.11
N VAL A 165 3.02 1.48 -18.71
CA VAL A 165 3.09 2.11 -20.04
C VAL A 165 3.40 3.60 -19.94
N LYS A 166 2.63 4.33 -19.13
CA LYS A 166 2.76 5.77 -18.92
C LYS A 166 2.16 6.19 -17.59
N ILE A 167 2.58 7.35 -17.10
CA ILE A 167 2.02 8.05 -15.96
C ILE A 167 1.30 9.32 -16.45
N SER A 168 0.19 9.70 -15.81
CA SER A 168 -0.45 10.99 -16.10
C SER A 168 0.22 12.12 -15.32
N ASP A 169 0.11 13.35 -15.80
CA ASP A 169 0.73 14.51 -15.14
C ASP A 169 0.12 14.76 -13.74
N GLU A 170 -1.16 14.45 -13.54
CA GLU A 170 -1.81 14.59 -12.24
C GLU A 170 -1.23 13.63 -11.20
N ILE A 171 -1.04 12.36 -11.57
CA ILE A 171 -0.46 11.34 -10.68
C ILE A 171 1.03 11.60 -10.46
N ALA A 172 1.76 11.98 -11.51
CA ALA A 172 3.17 12.40 -11.41
C ALA A 172 3.34 13.54 -10.39
N ALA A 173 2.48 14.56 -10.45
CA ALA A 173 2.50 15.68 -9.51
C ALA A 173 2.20 15.25 -8.06
N LYS A 174 1.42 14.17 -7.85
CA LYS A 174 1.20 13.61 -6.50
C LYS A 174 2.47 12.95 -5.98
N TYR A 175 3.09 12.06 -6.76
CA TYR A 175 4.35 11.42 -6.35
C TYR A 175 5.46 12.43 -6.06
N ARG A 176 5.58 13.52 -6.84
CA ARG A 176 6.53 14.61 -6.57
C ARG A 176 6.32 15.32 -5.24
N ARG A 177 5.07 15.44 -4.78
CA ARG A 177 4.72 16.09 -3.50
C ARG A 177 4.66 15.12 -2.33
N SER A 178 4.71 13.82 -2.59
CA SER A 178 4.57 12.78 -1.58
C SER A 178 5.92 12.41 -0.97
N GLY A 179 5.99 12.40 0.35
CA GLY A 179 7.16 11.97 1.12
C GLY A 179 8.29 13.00 1.13
N ASP A 180 9.19 12.82 2.09
CA ASP A 180 10.45 13.56 2.20
C ASP A 180 11.65 12.70 1.76
N LEU A 181 12.86 13.26 1.88
CA LEU A 181 14.07 12.55 1.46
C LEU A 181 14.26 11.17 2.13
N PRO A 182 14.04 11.00 3.46
CA PRO A 182 13.99 9.67 4.09
C PRO A 182 12.98 8.70 3.44
N ASP A 183 11.77 9.17 3.16
CA ASP A 183 10.74 8.36 2.51
C ASP A 183 11.18 7.92 1.10
N HIS A 184 11.75 8.86 0.33
CA HIS A 184 12.25 8.60 -1.02
C HIS A 184 13.41 7.61 -1.03
N LYS A 185 14.36 7.70 -0.08
CA LYS A 185 15.47 6.75 0.02
C LYS A 185 14.97 5.33 0.27
N ILE A 186 14.03 5.13 1.19
CA ILE A 186 13.44 3.81 1.48
C ILE A 186 12.70 3.27 0.25
N PHE A 187 11.96 4.13 -0.45
CA PHE A 187 11.24 3.74 -1.66
C PHE A 187 12.18 3.37 -2.81
N LEU A 188 13.22 4.16 -3.06
CA LEU A 188 14.21 3.89 -4.11
C LEU A 188 15.02 2.63 -3.82
N GLU A 189 15.41 2.40 -2.57
CA GLU A 189 16.08 1.17 -2.15
C GLU A 189 15.19 -0.05 -2.42
N PHE A 190 13.90 0.02 -2.07
CA PHE A 190 12.95 -1.04 -2.39
C PHE A 190 12.76 -1.23 -3.90
N CYS A 191 12.69 -0.14 -4.67
CA CYS A 191 12.61 -0.18 -6.12
C CYS A 191 13.84 -0.84 -6.74
N LEU A 192 15.04 -0.55 -6.21
CA LEU A 192 16.29 -1.18 -6.65
C LEU A 192 16.25 -2.69 -6.40
N HIS A 193 15.83 -3.12 -5.21
CA HIS A 193 15.64 -4.54 -4.92
C HIS A 193 14.63 -5.19 -5.87
N MET A 194 13.52 -4.51 -6.18
CA MET A 194 12.51 -4.98 -7.14
C MET A 194 13.04 -5.10 -8.56
N VAL A 195 13.86 -4.16 -9.03
CA VAL A 195 14.48 -4.19 -10.36
C VAL A 195 15.54 -5.29 -10.44
N LEU A 196 16.36 -5.46 -9.40
CA LEU A 196 17.37 -6.52 -9.33
C LEU A 196 16.76 -7.93 -9.20
N TYR A 197 15.55 -8.04 -8.65
CA TYR A 197 14.90 -9.33 -8.45
C TYR A 197 14.67 -10.07 -9.78
N GLN A 198 15.11 -11.32 -9.83
CA GLN A 198 14.87 -12.26 -10.93
C GLN A 198 14.15 -13.50 -10.37
N PRO A 199 13.09 -14.01 -11.02
CA PRO A 199 12.42 -15.21 -10.54
C PRO A 199 13.35 -16.42 -10.69
N THR A 200 13.53 -17.20 -9.61
CA THR A 200 14.32 -18.43 -9.62
C THR A 200 13.43 -19.64 -9.84
N SER A 201 13.86 -20.58 -10.68
CA SER A 201 13.14 -21.84 -10.92
C SER A 201 13.17 -22.79 -9.72
N GLN A 202 14.05 -22.53 -8.74
CA GLN A 202 14.23 -23.35 -7.53
C GLN A 202 13.62 -22.64 -6.32
N SER A 203 12.63 -23.27 -5.70
CA SER A 203 12.00 -22.77 -4.48
C SER A 203 13.05 -22.56 -3.38
N GLY A 204 13.23 -21.30 -2.95
CA GLY A 204 14.14 -20.92 -1.86
C GLY A 204 15.53 -20.45 -2.29
N ALA A 205 15.85 -20.44 -3.58
CA ALA A 205 17.07 -19.80 -4.08
C ALA A 205 16.82 -18.30 -4.28
N CYS A 206 17.58 -17.44 -3.58
CA CYS A 206 17.58 -16.00 -3.83
C CYS A 206 18.49 -15.69 -5.03
N PRO A 207 18.10 -14.77 -5.95
CA PRO A 207 18.91 -14.40 -7.09
C PRO A 207 20.27 -13.85 -6.67
N ALA A 208 21.27 -14.01 -7.53
CA ALA A 208 22.54 -13.32 -7.36
C ALA A 208 22.32 -11.81 -7.23
N GLY A 209 22.99 -11.17 -6.28
CA GLY A 209 22.92 -9.73 -6.04
C GLY A 209 21.88 -9.29 -5.00
N LEU A 210 21.03 -10.19 -4.49
CA LEU A 210 20.16 -9.91 -3.35
C LEU A 210 20.43 -10.89 -2.21
N SER A 211 20.33 -10.38 -0.98
CA SER A 211 20.27 -11.21 0.22
C SER A 211 18.86 -11.82 0.39
N ILE A 212 18.77 -12.90 1.18
CA ILE A 212 17.48 -13.55 1.50
C ILE A 212 16.48 -12.53 2.07
N ALA A 213 16.92 -11.65 2.97
CA ALA A 213 16.07 -10.62 3.55
C ALA A 213 15.54 -9.62 2.49
N GLN A 214 16.36 -9.22 1.51
CA GLN A 214 15.92 -8.36 0.42
C GLN A 214 14.96 -9.08 -0.54
N CYS A 215 15.21 -10.36 -0.82
CA CYS A 215 14.29 -11.23 -1.56
C CYS A 215 12.91 -11.31 -0.88
N ASP A 216 12.87 -11.59 0.43
CA ASP A 216 11.64 -11.69 1.21
C ASP A 216 10.91 -10.35 1.32
N ARG A 217 11.67 -9.24 1.44
CA ARG A 217 11.13 -7.88 1.43
C ARG A 217 10.33 -7.60 0.16
N VAL A 218 10.86 -7.97 -1.00
CA VAL A 218 10.21 -7.74 -2.30
C VAL A 218 9.06 -8.70 -2.58
N THR A 219 9.24 -9.99 -2.30
CA THR A 219 8.27 -11.05 -2.64
C THR A 219 7.14 -11.20 -1.61
N GLY A 220 7.43 -10.90 -0.34
CA GLY A 220 6.52 -11.18 0.77
C GLY A 220 6.16 -12.66 0.83
N LYS A 221 4.87 -12.96 0.69
CA LYS A 221 4.35 -14.35 0.67
C LYS A 221 3.98 -14.84 -0.73
N ARG A 222 4.24 -14.05 -1.78
CA ARG A 222 3.74 -14.30 -3.14
C ARG A 222 4.89 -14.63 -4.07
N GLN A 223 4.68 -15.59 -4.97
CA GLN A 223 5.56 -15.76 -6.13
C GLN A 223 5.22 -14.71 -7.18
N LEU A 224 6.24 -14.07 -7.75
CA LEU A 224 6.08 -13.00 -8.74
C LEU A 224 6.26 -13.57 -10.15
N THR A 225 5.24 -13.44 -10.99
CA THR A 225 5.30 -13.91 -12.38
C THR A 225 6.13 -12.96 -13.25
N ASN A 226 6.66 -13.46 -14.38
CA ASN A 226 7.46 -12.65 -15.30
C ASN A 226 6.71 -11.43 -15.85
N ASP A 227 5.42 -11.59 -16.18
CA ASP A 227 4.58 -10.47 -16.66
C ASP A 227 4.31 -9.43 -15.58
N TYR A 228 4.07 -9.89 -14.35
CA TYR A 228 3.92 -8.98 -13.21
C TYR A 228 5.19 -8.18 -12.99
N LEU A 229 6.36 -8.85 -12.95
CA LEU A 229 7.66 -8.20 -12.78
C LEU A 229 7.94 -7.22 -13.90
N ARG A 230 7.64 -7.57 -15.16
CA ARG A 230 7.80 -6.64 -16.30
C ARG A 230 7.09 -5.33 -16.05
N ASN A 231 5.80 -5.44 -15.73
CA ASN A 231 4.93 -4.28 -15.57
C ASN A 231 5.35 -3.43 -14.36
N VAL A 232 5.68 -4.07 -13.23
CA VAL A 232 6.16 -3.38 -12.04
C VAL A 232 7.47 -2.64 -12.31
N LYS A 233 8.46 -3.29 -12.93
CA LYS A 233 9.77 -2.69 -13.21
C LYS A 233 9.65 -1.50 -14.18
N LEU A 234 8.88 -1.64 -15.26
CA LEU A 234 8.61 -0.52 -16.18
C LEU A 234 7.87 0.63 -15.48
N GLY A 235 6.88 0.30 -14.65
CA GLY A 235 6.13 1.30 -13.88
C GLY A 235 7.03 2.04 -12.89
N ILE A 236 7.92 1.33 -12.20
CA ILE A 236 8.92 1.92 -11.29
C ILE A 236 9.77 2.93 -12.04
N LEU A 237 10.31 2.58 -13.22
CA LEU A 237 11.12 3.50 -14.02
C LEU A 237 10.35 4.76 -14.42
N ASN A 238 9.08 4.63 -14.79
CA ASN A 238 8.22 5.77 -15.14
C ASN A 238 7.92 6.66 -13.93
N ILE A 239 7.64 6.06 -12.77
CA ILE A 239 7.35 6.80 -11.53
C ILE A 239 8.58 7.51 -11.02
N VAL A 240 9.73 6.82 -10.95
CA VAL A 240 10.97 7.42 -10.46
C VAL A 240 11.44 8.54 -11.37
N GLN A 241 11.30 8.40 -12.70
CA GLN A 241 11.53 9.52 -13.62
C GLN A 241 10.60 10.70 -13.31
N ALA A 242 9.29 10.44 -13.13
CA ALA A 242 8.30 11.47 -12.90
C ALA A 242 8.41 12.16 -11.52
N MET A 243 9.09 11.55 -10.56
CA MET A 243 9.38 12.13 -9.26
C MET A 243 10.47 13.22 -9.30
N GLU A 244 11.25 13.31 -10.39
CA GLU A 244 12.26 14.36 -10.58
C GLU A 244 13.25 14.48 -9.40
N LEU A 245 13.65 13.33 -8.82
CA LEU A 245 14.59 13.27 -7.71
C LEU A 245 16.04 13.53 -8.16
N SER A 246 16.92 13.81 -7.20
CA SER A 246 18.35 14.02 -7.44
C SER A 246 18.96 12.86 -8.22
N THR A 247 19.81 13.19 -9.20
CA THR A 247 20.40 12.22 -10.12
C THR A 247 21.15 11.10 -9.39
N GLU A 248 21.86 11.44 -8.32
CA GLU A 248 22.63 10.53 -7.49
C GLU A 248 21.75 9.47 -6.83
N LEU A 249 20.53 9.83 -6.43
CA LEU A 249 19.60 8.90 -5.77
C LEU A 249 19.02 7.86 -6.73
N VAL A 250 18.78 8.26 -7.98
CA VAL A 250 18.09 7.42 -8.97
C VAL A 250 19.05 6.65 -9.88
N TYR A 251 20.31 7.06 -9.93
CA TYR A 251 21.30 6.47 -10.83
C TYR A 251 21.51 4.96 -10.65
N PRO A 252 21.67 4.41 -9.42
CA PRO A 252 21.84 2.96 -9.24
C PRO A 252 20.68 2.15 -9.81
N LEU A 253 19.45 2.66 -9.67
CA LEU A 253 18.24 2.02 -10.19
C LEU A 253 18.27 1.93 -11.72
N TYR A 254 18.67 3.01 -12.41
CA TYR A 254 18.74 3.04 -13.87
C TYR A 254 19.86 2.17 -14.43
N VAL A 255 21.01 2.10 -13.73
CA VAL A 255 22.09 1.17 -14.06
C VAL A 255 21.61 -0.28 -13.93
N ALA A 256 20.97 -0.62 -12.81
CA ALA A 256 20.40 -1.96 -12.59
C ALA A 256 19.39 -2.35 -13.68
N ALA A 257 18.51 -1.42 -14.07
CA ALA A 257 17.53 -1.66 -15.12
C ALA A 257 18.16 -1.89 -16.51
N SER A 258 19.29 -1.25 -16.80
CA SER A 258 20.04 -1.44 -18.05
C SER A 258 20.64 -2.86 -18.17
N ALA A 259 20.71 -3.62 -17.08
CA ALA A 259 21.22 -4.99 -17.03
C ALA A 259 20.11 -6.05 -16.82
N ASP A 260 18.84 -5.69 -16.98
CA ASP A 260 17.71 -6.61 -16.77
C ASP A 260 17.64 -7.72 -17.84
N CYS A 261 16.98 -8.84 -17.53
CA CYS A 261 16.80 -9.95 -18.47
C CYS A 261 15.75 -9.66 -19.57
N GLN A 262 14.90 -8.64 -19.38
CA GLN A 262 13.85 -8.28 -20.32
C GLN A 262 14.25 -7.04 -21.13
N GLU A 263 14.26 -7.19 -22.45
CA GLU A 263 14.69 -6.14 -23.39
C GLU A 263 13.93 -4.82 -23.24
N SER A 264 12.63 -4.86 -22.93
CA SER A 264 11.84 -3.64 -22.70
C SER A 264 12.33 -2.82 -21.50
N ILE A 265 12.81 -3.49 -20.45
CA ILE A 265 13.33 -2.85 -19.26
C ILE A 265 14.72 -2.30 -19.54
N VAL A 266 15.57 -3.08 -20.21
CA VAL A 266 16.92 -2.64 -20.64
C VAL A 266 16.84 -1.35 -21.47
N LYS A 267 16.00 -1.32 -22.51
CA LYS A 267 15.83 -0.13 -23.36
C LYS A 267 15.43 1.10 -22.55
N ARG A 268 14.51 0.93 -21.60
CA ARG A 268 14.03 2.01 -20.75
C ARG A 268 15.08 2.45 -19.72
N GLY A 269 15.80 1.51 -19.13
CA GLY A 269 16.92 1.75 -18.22
C GLY A 269 18.02 2.55 -18.90
N GLU A 270 18.45 2.13 -20.10
CA GLU A 270 19.48 2.84 -20.86
C GLU A 270 19.05 4.26 -21.25
N GLU A 271 17.79 4.45 -21.65
CA GLU A 271 17.25 5.76 -21.99
C GLU A 271 17.37 6.73 -20.80
N LEU A 272 16.96 6.29 -19.62
CA LEU A 272 17.00 7.09 -18.39
C LEU A 272 18.43 7.28 -17.88
N HIS A 273 19.25 6.22 -17.95
CA HIS A 273 20.66 6.27 -17.59
C HIS A 273 21.41 7.30 -18.43
N LYS A 274 21.24 7.29 -19.76
CA LYS A 274 21.90 8.25 -20.67
C LYS A 274 21.47 9.70 -20.41
N LYS A 275 20.20 9.94 -20.09
CA LYS A 275 19.70 11.28 -19.74
C LYS A 275 20.30 11.83 -18.45
N ASN A 276 20.64 10.94 -17.52
CA ASN A 276 21.10 11.29 -16.18
C ASN A 276 22.63 11.19 -16.04
N ALA A 277 23.33 10.56 -16.98
CA ALA A 277 24.77 10.28 -16.89
C ALA A 277 25.67 11.52 -16.76
N SER A 278 25.28 12.67 -17.33
CA SER A 278 26.06 13.91 -17.24
C SER A 278 25.96 14.62 -15.89
N GLY A 279 24.99 14.25 -15.06
CA GLY A 279 24.70 14.91 -13.78
C GLY A 279 25.19 14.17 -12.54
N VAL A 280 25.85 13.01 -12.68
CA VAL A 280 26.25 12.17 -11.54
C VAL A 280 27.72 12.34 -11.19
N ASN A 281 27.99 12.61 -9.92
CA ASN A 281 29.34 12.53 -9.38
C ASN A 281 29.71 11.08 -9.07
N LEU A 282 30.44 10.42 -9.97
CA LEU A 282 30.89 9.03 -9.81
C LEU A 282 31.89 8.84 -8.66
N GLU A 283 32.44 9.92 -8.11
CA GLU A 283 33.37 9.90 -6.98
C GLU A 283 32.66 10.05 -5.61
N ASP A 284 31.32 10.15 -5.59
CA ASP A 284 30.57 10.16 -4.33
C ASP A 284 30.54 8.75 -3.72
N ALA A 285 31.09 8.62 -2.50
CA ALA A 285 31.12 7.37 -1.76
C ALA A 285 29.73 6.86 -1.34
N ASN A 286 28.68 7.70 -1.45
CA ASN A 286 27.30 7.34 -1.15
C ASN A 286 26.45 7.05 -2.40
N LEU A 287 27.06 7.02 -3.60
CA LEU A 287 26.39 6.69 -4.86
C LEU A 287 25.97 5.22 -4.92
#